data_AF-A0A3A6T4V9-F1
#
_entry.id   AF-A0A3A6T4V9-F1
#
_cell.length_a   1.000
_cell.length_b   1.000
_cell.length_c   1.000
_cell.angle_alpha   90.00
_cell.angle_beta   90.00
_cell.angle_gamma   90.00
#
_symmetry.space_group_name_H-M   'P 1'
#
loop_
_entity.id
_entity.type
_entity.pdbx_description
1 polymer ?
#
loop_
_entity_poly.entity_id
_entity_poly.type
_entity_poly.pdbx_seq_one_letter_code
_entity_poly.pdbx_strand_id
1 'polypeptide(L)'
;MFNLKLPLPDLSISVCSECRPIVEALQKIIELQAPEIVELKNQVEILEDEMRELKKLSKKPKFKPSGMDKGTDPDEDQNKDDDDIGSGKKRSSNQGKGKRSKTASLSIHHKKIIQPVEPLPKGARFKGYREFVVQDMKIESYNTLYRLAHYQLPDGSTLTGKLPKELNGQHFGKRVKKLCTVSISSLSSHSTFIM
;
A
#
# COMPACT_ATOMS: atom_id res chain seq x y z
N MET A 1 -4.57 -7.39 25.21
CA MET A 1 -5.53 -8.52 25.12
C MET A 1 -6.85 -8.06 25.70
N PHE A 2 -7.73 -7.49 24.87
CA PHE A 2 -9.08 -7.16 25.29
C PHE A 2 -9.96 -8.38 25.02
N ASN A 3 -10.21 -9.15 26.07
CA ASN A 3 -11.15 -10.26 26.05
C ASN A 3 -12.56 -9.66 26.12
N LEU A 4 -13.07 -9.15 25.00
CA LEU A 4 -14.46 -8.69 24.89
C LEU A 4 -15.35 -9.91 24.71
N LYS A 5 -15.48 -10.70 25.76
CA LYS A 5 -16.66 -11.54 25.92
C LYS A 5 -17.78 -10.60 26.36
N LEU A 6 -18.28 -9.81 25.41
CA LEU A 6 -19.49 -9.02 25.61
C LEU A 6 -20.62 -10.04 25.73
N PRO A 7 -21.23 -10.21 26.92
CA PRO A 7 -22.41 -11.03 27.02
C PRO A 7 -23.47 -10.36 26.15
N LEU A 8 -23.84 -11.00 25.04
CA LEU A 8 -24.89 -10.48 24.19
C LEU A 8 -26.18 -10.47 25.02
N PRO A 9 -26.86 -9.32 25.14
CA PRO A 9 -28.13 -9.27 25.86
C PRO A 9 -29.13 -10.18 25.17
N ASP A 10 -29.91 -10.93 25.96
CA ASP A 10 -30.97 -11.77 25.44
C ASP A 10 -32.09 -10.89 24.86
N LEU A 11 -32.07 -10.75 23.54
CA LEU A 11 -33.04 -9.94 22.79
C LEU A 11 -34.34 -10.73 22.52
N SER A 12 -34.39 -12.03 22.82
CA SER A 12 -35.53 -12.91 22.52
C SER A 12 -36.83 -12.50 23.21
N ILE A 13 -36.72 -11.76 24.32
CA ILE A 13 -37.84 -11.29 25.16
C ILE A 13 -38.50 -10.03 24.58
N SER A 14 -37.77 -9.24 23.79
CA SER A 14 -38.23 -7.94 23.26
C SER A 14 -38.90 -8.03 21.87
N VAL A 15 -39.04 -9.24 21.32
CA VAL A 15 -39.34 -9.48 19.90
C VAL A 15 -40.64 -10.28 19.77
N CYS A 16 -41.45 -9.97 18.76
CA CYS A 16 -42.71 -10.67 18.46
C CYS A 16 -42.49 -12.20 18.29
N SER A 17 -43.48 -13.00 18.68
CA SER A 17 -43.42 -14.48 18.67
C SER A 17 -42.96 -15.09 17.34
N GLU A 18 -43.28 -14.45 16.21
CA GLU A 18 -42.90 -14.92 14.87
C GLU A 18 -41.41 -14.70 14.55
N CYS A 19 -40.82 -13.64 15.12
CA CYS A 19 -39.43 -13.24 14.86
C CYS A 19 -38.44 -13.83 15.89
N ARG A 20 -38.93 -14.31 17.04
CA ARG A 20 -38.13 -14.94 18.10
C ARG A 20 -37.20 -16.08 17.63
N PRO A 21 -37.65 -17.09 16.85
CA PRO A 21 -36.75 -18.17 16.42
C PRO A 21 -35.62 -17.69 15.50
N ILE A 22 -35.88 -16.63 14.71
CA ILE A 22 -34.88 -16.02 13.82
C ILE A 22 -33.83 -15.26 14.63
N VAL A 23 -34.25 -14.50 15.64
CA VAL A 23 -33.34 -13.76 16.53
C VAL A 23 -32.46 -14.71 17.35
N GLU A 24 -33.02 -15.80 17.87
CA GLU A 24 -32.25 -16.83 18.57
C GLU A 24 -31.23 -17.52 17.65
N ALA A 25 -31.60 -17.79 16.39
CA ALA A 25 -30.68 -18.35 15.40
C ALA A 25 -29.53 -17.39 15.06
N LEU A 26 -29.83 -16.10 14.86
CA LEU A 26 -28.82 -15.07 14.60
C LEU A 26 -27.88 -14.88 15.80
N GLN A 27 -28.40 -14.89 17.02
CA GLN A 27 -27.59 -14.75 18.23
C GLN A 27 -26.59 -15.90 18.36
N LYS A 28 -27.02 -17.15 18.11
CA LYS A 28 -26.13 -18.31 18.08
C LYS A 28 -25.04 -18.20 17.01
N ILE A 29 -25.36 -17.68 15.83
CA ILE A 29 -24.39 -17.46 14.75
C ILE A 29 -23.35 -16.42 15.18
N ILE A 30 -23.78 -15.31 15.78
CA ILE A 30 -22.88 -14.25 16.25
C ILE A 30 -21.95 -14.76 17.36
N GLU A 31 -22.47 -15.53 18.31
CA GLU A 31 -21.69 -16.15 19.38
C GLU A 31 -20.64 -17.12 18.85
N LEU A 32 -20.96 -17.85 17.78
CA LEU A 32 -20.03 -18.77 17.12
C LEU A 32 -18.94 -18.02 16.33
N GLN A 33 -19.28 -16.92 15.67
CA GLN A 33 -18.37 -16.13 14.83
C GLN A 33 -17.44 -15.19 15.63
N ALA A 34 -17.90 -14.69 16.77
CA ALA A 34 -17.11 -13.77 17.62
C ALA A 34 -15.71 -14.30 18.01
N PRO A 35 -15.54 -15.55 18.48
CA PRO A 35 -14.21 -16.08 18.80
C PRO A 35 -13.34 -16.25 17.55
N GLU A 36 -13.92 -16.68 16.43
CA GLU A 36 -13.21 -16.85 15.16
C GLU A 36 -12.66 -15.51 14.64
N ILE A 37 -13.44 -14.44 14.74
CA ILE A 37 -13.00 -13.08 14.36
C ILE A 37 -11.84 -12.62 15.24
N VAL A 38 -11.84 -12.93 16.54
CA VAL A 38 -10.73 -12.58 17.45
C VAL A 38 -9.47 -13.36 17.09
N GLU A 39 -9.60 -14.65 16.81
CA GLU A 39 -8.47 -15.50 16.41
C GLU A 39 -7.87 -15.02 15.08
N LEU A 40 -8.71 -14.78 14.07
CA LEU A 40 -8.27 -14.25 12.77
C LEU A 40 -7.59 -12.89 12.91
N LYS A 41 -8.11 -11.99 13.76
CA LYS A 41 -7.46 -10.70 14.03
C LYS A 41 -6.07 -10.86 14.64
N ASN A 42 -5.89 -11.81 15.56
CA ASN A 42 -4.58 -12.10 16.15
C ASN A 42 -3.61 -12.68 15.11
N GLN A 43 -4.07 -13.60 14.26
CA GLN A 43 -3.26 -14.16 13.18
C GLN A 43 -2.84 -13.08 12.17
N VAL A 44 -3.76 -12.19 11.80
CA VAL A 44 -3.45 -11.04 10.93
C VAL A 44 -2.40 -10.13 11.57
N GLU A 45 -2.51 -9.82 12.87
CA GLU A 45 -1.52 -8.99 13.57
C GLU A 45 -0.12 -9.64 13.56
N ILE A 46 -0.03 -10.94 13.80
CA ILE A 46 1.23 -11.70 13.74
C ILE A 46 1.84 -11.65 12.33
N LEU A 47 1.05 -11.96 11.30
CA LEU A 47 1.52 -11.98 9.91
C LEU A 47 1.92 -10.58 9.43
N GLU A 48 1.20 -9.54 9.84
CA GLU A 48 1.55 -8.15 9.54
C GLU A 48 2.90 -7.75 10.16
N ASP A 49 3.18 -8.21 11.38
CA ASP A 49 4.45 -7.96 12.05
C ASP A 49 5.61 -8.74 11.40
N GLU A 50 5.42 -10.01 11.05
CA GLU A 50 6.38 -10.81 10.28
C GLU A 50 6.72 -10.15 8.93
N MET A 51 5.69 -9.71 8.20
CA MET A 51 5.85 -8.99 6.94
C MET A 51 6.62 -7.68 7.10
N ARG A 52 6.46 -6.99 8.24
CA ARG A 52 7.14 -5.73 8.56
C ARG A 52 8.61 -5.97 8.89
N GLU A 53 8.93 -7.04 9.62
CA GLU A 53 10.30 -7.47 9.90
C GLU A 53 11.04 -7.85 8.62
N LEU A 54 10.43 -8.68 7.76
CA LEU A 54 10.99 -9.07 6.46
C LEU A 54 11.23 -7.86 5.55
N LYS A 55 10.34 -6.85 5.61
CA LYS A 55 10.46 -5.61 4.84
C LYS A 55 11.37 -4.56 5.48
N LYS A 56 12.01 -4.85 6.63
CA LYS A 56 12.86 -3.92 7.40
C LYS A 56 12.19 -2.58 7.69
N LEU A 57 10.88 -2.60 7.93
CA LEU A 57 10.08 -1.41 8.26
C LEU A 57 10.11 -1.17 9.77
N SER A 58 10.00 0.09 10.20
CA SER A 58 9.94 0.43 11.64
C SER A 58 8.70 -0.17 12.31
N LYS A 59 8.85 -0.63 13.56
CA LYS A 59 7.77 -1.21 14.38
C LYS A 59 6.56 -0.27 14.47
N LYS A 60 5.35 -0.86 14.53
CA LYS A 60 4.10 -0.12 14.66
C LYS A 60 4.16 0.75 15.94
N PRO A 61 3.94 2.08 15.85
CA PRO A 61 3.96 2.92 17.03
C PRO A 61 2.81 2.53 17.96
N LYS A 62 3.14 2.18 19.21
CA LYS A 62 2.16 1.96 20.27
C LYS A 62 1.75 3.30 20.84
N PHE A 63 0.52 3.74 20.54
CA PHE A 63 -0.05 4.93 21.16
C PHE A 63 -0.45 4.59 22.60
N LYS A 64 0.05 5.37 23.57
CA LYS A 64 -0.47 5.35 24.93
C LYS A 64 -1.72 6.25 24.99
N PRO A 65 -2.72 5.92 25.83
CA PRO A 65 -3.83 6.83 26.08
C PRO A 65 -3.28 8.18 26.58
N SER A 66 -3.79 9.28 26.04
CA SER A 66 -3.38 10.64 26.41
C SER A 66 -3.79 10.93 27.85
N GLY A 67 -2.83 11.15 28.74
CA GLY A 67 -3.07 11.54 30.13
C GLY A 67 -3.48 13.01 30.27
N MET A 68 -4.60 13.38 29.66
CA MET A 68 -5.14 14.76 29.68
C MET A 68 -6.09 15.01 30.87
N ASP A 69 -6.22 14.03 31.78
CA ASP A 69 -7.19 14.01 32.88
C ASP A 69 -6.55 14.15 34.27
N LYS A 70 -5.37 14.79 34.36
CA LYS A 70 -4.69 15.08 35.63
C LYS A 70 -4.22 16.53 35.64
N GLY A 71 -5.13 17.45 35.89
CA GLY A 71 -4.80 18.87 35.91
C GLY A 71 -5.97 19.77 36.28
N THR A 72 -6.70 19.45 37.33
CA THR A 72 -7.60 20.40 38.00
C THR A 72 -7.41 20.27 39.51
N ASP A 73 -6.40 20.95 40.03
CA ASP A 73 -6.52 21.74 41.26
C ASP A 73 -5.42 22.83 41.27
N PRO A 74 -5.73 24.07 41.70
CA PRO A 74 -4.78 25.17 41.72
C PRO A 74 -4.14 25.29 43.11
N ASP A 75 -2.81 25.32 43.19
CA ASP A 75 -2.14 25.83 44.38
C ASP A 75 -0.93 26.67 43.99
N GLU A 76 -0.84 27.77 44.73
CA GLU A 76 0.08 28.89 44.68
C GLU A 76 1.54 28.45 44.90
N ASP A 77 2.50 29.18 44.29
CA ASP A 77 3.33 30.14 45.01
C ASP A 77 4.74 30.35 44.41
N GLN A 78 5.14 31.62 44.44
CA GLN A 78 6.49 32.18 44.54
C GLN A 78 7.53 32.05 43.40
N ASN A 79 7.67 33.18 42.69
CA ASN A 79 8.85 34.05 42.62
C ASN A 79 10.24 33.43 42.41
N LYS A 80 10.88 33.85 41.32
CA LYS A 80 12.23 34.44 41.34
C LYS A 80 12.51 35.19 40.04
N ASP A 81 12.74 36.49 40.21
CA ASP A 81 13.33 37.41 39.25
C ASP A 81 14.77 37.00 38.94
N ASP A 82 15.20 37.15 37.68
CA ASP A 82 16.19 38.17 37.32
C ASP A 82 16.64 38.04 35.85
N ASP A 83 16.79 39.22 35.27
CA ASP A 83 17.18 39.61 33.93
C ASP A 83 18.41 38.91 33.34
N ASP A 84 18.35 38.53 32.05
CA ASP A 84 19.51 38.64 31.14
C ASP A 84 19.10 38.68 29.65
N ILE A 85 19.98 39.31 28.89
CA ILE A 85 19.85 40.01 27.63
C ILE A 85 19.79 39.07 26.41
N GLY A 86 18.88 39.42 25.49
CA GLY A 86 19.09 39.40 24.04
C GLY A 86 19.69 38.16 23.37
N SER A 87 18.87 37.42 22.61
CA SER A 87 19.18 37.06 21.22
C SER A 87 17.99 36.36 20.58
N GLY A 88 17.40 37.01 19.57
CA GLY A 88 16.47 36.37 18.65
C GLY A 88 17.16 35.27 17.85
N LYS A 89 17.29 34.08 18.45
CA LYS A 89 17.83 32.90 17.80
C LYS A 89 16.70 32.12 17.15
N LYS A 90 16.50 32.46 15.88
CA LYS A 90 15.98 31.63 14.78
C LYS A 90 15.38 30.31 15.24
N ARG A 91 14.05 30.21 15.10
CA ARG A 91 13.33 28.95 14.94
C ARG A 91 14.04 28.15 13.85
N SER A 92 14.92 27.25 14.27
CA SER A 92 15.46 26.18 13.45
C SER A 92 14.25 25.34 13.07
N SER A 93 13.62 25.70 11.96
CA SER A 93 12.63 24.88 11.30
C SER A 93 13.34 23.55 11.09
N ASN A 94 12.87 22.53 11.79
CA ASN A 94 13.23 21.15 11.54
C ASN A 94 12.54 20.80 10.21
N GLN A 95 13.01 21.42 9.12
CA GLN A 95 12.58 21.15 7.76
C GLN A 95 13.03 19.73 7.49
N GLY A 96 12.02 18.86 7.38
CA GLY A 96 12.16 17.42 7.39
C GLY A 96 13.36 16.93 6.59
N LYS A 97 14.18 16.12 7.27
CA LYS A 97 15.22 15.27 6.69
C LYS A 97 14.80 14.86 5.28
N GLY A 98 15.62 15.27 4.31
CA GLY A 98 15.34 15.18 2.88
C GLY A 98 14.74 13.83 2.51
N LYS A 99 13.45 13.85 2.12
CA LYS A 99 12.87 12.76 1.36
C LYS A 99 13.68 12.71 0.07
N ARG A 100 14.57 11.72 -0.07
CA ARG A 100 15.29 11.42 -1.32
C ARG A 100 14.26 11.48 -2.45
N SER A 101 14.45 12.41 -3.38
CA SER A 101 13.52 12.58 -4.50
C SER A 101 13.59 11.30 -5.33
N LYS A 102 12.53 10.48 -5.23
CA LYS A 102 12.42 9.19 -5.94
C LYS A 102 12.56 9.35 -7.46
N THR A 103 12.41 10.57 -7.95
CA THR A 103 12.36 10.95 -9.36
C THR A 103 13.68 11.55 -9.88
N ALA A 104 14.65 11.93 -9.02
CA ALA A 104 15.84 12.65 -9.48
C ALA A 104 16.78 11.85 -10.38
N SER A 105 16.67 10.52 -10.38
CA SER A 105 17.47 9.63 -11.22
C SER A 105 16.68 8.97 -12.35
N LEU A 106 15.43 9.39 -12.61
CA LEU A 106 14.63 8.82 -13.69
C LEU A 106 14.97 9.48 -15.04
N SER A 107 15.23 8.68 -16.07
CA SER A 107 15.33 9.18 -17.44
C SER A 107 13.94 9.56 -17.95
N ILE A 108 13.76 10.81 -18.39
CA ILE A 108 12.49 11.30 -18.94
C ILE A 108 12.51 11.09 -20.45
N HIS A 109 11.78 10.09 -20.92
CA HIS A 109 11.71 9.76 -22.34
C HIS A 109 10.78 10.68 -23.14
N HIS A 110 9.72 11.20 -22.51
CA HIS A 110 8.75 12.08 -23.15
C HIS A 110 8.34 13.24 -22.22
N LYS A 111 8.15 14.43 -22.79
CA LYS A 111 7.65 15.62 -22.08
C LYS A 111 6.38 16.11 -22.77
N LYS A 112 5.31 16.32 -22.00
CA LYS A 112 4.06 16.91 -22.48
C LYS A 112 3.72 18.13 -21.63
N ILE A 113 3.50 19.25 -22.29
CA ILE A 113 2.98 20.46 -21.63
C ILE A 113 1.46 20.33 -21.61
N ILE A 114 0.87 20.45 -20.42
CA ILE A 114 -0.57 20.43 -20.21
C ILE A 114 -1.00 21.85 -19.86
N GLN A 115 -1.87 22.43 -20.68
CA GLN A 115 -2.50 23.71 -20.38
C GLN A 115 -3.77 23.48 -19.53
N PRO A 116 -4.15 24.45 -18.68
CA PRO A 116 -5.45 24.43 -18.03
C PRO A 116 -6.57 24.30 -19.06
N VAL A 117 -7.55 23.44 -18.77
CA VAL A 117 -8.73 23.25 -19.64
C VAL A 117 -9.70 24.43 -19.49
N GLU A 118 -9.78 24.99 -18.29
CA GLU A 118 -10.64 26.14 -17.99
C GLU A 118 -10.03 27.46 -18.49
N PRO A 119 -10.88 28.42 -18.91
CA PRO A 119 -10.41 29.73 -19.34
C PRO A 119 -9.73 30.47 -18.17
N LEU A 120 -8.57 31.05 -18.45
CA LEU A 120 -7.82 31.80 -17.46
C LEU A 120 -8.55 33.12 -17.13
N PRO A 121 -8.69 33.48 -15.84
CA PRO A 121 -9.29 34.76 -15.47
C PRO A 121 -8.45 35.94 -15.96
N LYS A 122 -9.10 37.09 -16.18
CA LYS A 122 -8.43 38.31 -16.65
C LYS A 122 -7.36 38.74 -15.63
N GLY A 123 -6.13 38.94 -16.11
CA GLY A 123 -4.96 39.25 -15.27
C GLY A 123 -4.17 38.03 -14.78
N ALA A 124 -4.55 36.81 -15.15
CA ALA A 124 -3.72 35.64 -14.94
C ALA A 124 -2.38 35.78 -15.68
N ARG A 125 -1.29 35.45 -14.99
CA ARG A 125 0.07 35.43 -15.56
C ARG A 125 0.68 34.05 -15.44
N PHE A 126 1.47 33.67 -16.44
CA PHE A 126 2.23 32.44 -16.41
C PHE A 126 3.30 32.50 -15.32
N LYS A 127 3.30 31.53 -14.39
CA LYS A 127 4.26 31.45 -13.28
C LYS A 127 5.39 30.43 -13.53
N GLY A 128 5.24 29.58 -14.54
CA GLY A 128 6.13 28.45 -14.80
C GLY A 128 5.39 27.11 -14.82
N TYR A 129 6.14 26.03 -14.99
CA TYR A 129 5.61 24.66 -14.96
C TYR A 129 5.82 24.00 -13.60
N ARG A 130 4.84 23.22 -13.16
CA ARG A 130 5.01 22.27 -12.05
C ARG A 130 5.26 20.89 -12.64
N GLU A 131 6.39 20.29 -12.29
CA GLU A 131 6.74 18.96 -12.78
C GLU A 131 5.91 17.87 -12.08
N PHE A 132 5.37 16.95 -12.87
CA PHE A 132 4.72 15.73 -12.39
C PHE A 132 5.18 14.59 -13.29
N VAL A 133 5.91 13.62 -12.73
CA VAL A 133 6.48 12.50 -13.48
C VAL A 133 5.66 11.26 -13.22
N VAL A 134 5.15 10.67 -14.30
CA VAL A 134 4.49 9.36 -14.32
C VAL A 134 5.47 8.35 -14.90
N GLN A 135 5.57 7.18 -14.29
CA GLN A 135 6.40 6.08 -14.79
C GLN A 135 5.50 4.99 -15.36
N ASP A 136 5.53 4.84 -16.67
CA ASP A 136 4.86 3.74 -17.38
C ASP A 136 5.83 2.59 -17.65
N MET A 137 5.28 1.40 -17.88
CA MET A 137 6.04 0.21 -18.30
C MET A 137 5.66 -0.17 -19.74
N LYS A 138 6.65 -0.21 -20.64
CA LYS A 138 6.47 -0.72 -22.00
C LYS A 138 6.80 -2.21 -22.03
N ILE A 139 5.79 -3.05 -22.25
CA ILE A 139 5.95 -4.50 -22.47
C ILE A 139 5.80 -4.75 -23.98
N GLU A 140 6.81 -5.36 -24.60
CA GLU A 140 6.78 -5.72 -26.02
C GLU A 140 7.27 -7.15 -26.23
N SER A 141 6.71 -7.84 -27.24
CA SER A 141 7.16 -9.18 -27.61
C SER A 141 8.49 -9.08 -28.34
N TYR A 142 9.49 -9.80 -27.84
CA TYR A 142 10.80 -9.90 -28.49
C TYR A 142 11.02 -11.33 -29.00
N ASN A 143 10.83 -11.53 -30.30
CA ASN A 143 10.79 -12.85 -30.92
C ASN A 143 12.13 -13.19 -31.60
N THR A 144 12.59 -14.43 -31.45
CA THR A 144 13.77 -14.95 -32.15
C THR A 144 13.37 -16.16 -32.96
N LEU A 145 13.58 -16.11 -34.29
CA LEU A 145 13.32 -17.24 -35.18
C LEU A 145 14.58 -18.11 -35.29
N TYR A 146 14.48 -19.36 -34.84
CA TYR A 146 15.53 -20.36 -35.04
C TYR A 146 15.25 -21.17 -36.31
N ARG A 147 16.09 -21.00 -37.33
CA ARG A 147 16.06 -21.85 -38.53
C ARG A 147 17.06 -22.98 -38.35
N LEU A 148 16.56 -24.20 -38.18
CA LEU A 148 17.41 -25.38 -38.06
C LEU A 148 17.73 -25.90 -39.46
N ALA A 149 19.02 -25.96 -39.79
CA ALA A 149 19.45 -26.56 -41.03
C ALA A 149 19.09 -28.05 -41.05
N HIS A 150 18.57 -28.53 -42.18
CA HIS A 150 18.18 -29.91 -42.38
C HIS A 150 18.86 -30.41 -43.65
N TYR A 151 19.69 -31.44 -43.51
CA TYR A 151 20.48 -31.99 -44.60
C TYR A 151 20.11 -33.46 -44.82
N GLN A 152 20.08 -33.89 -46.07
CA GLN A 152 20.05 -35.29 -46.42
C GLN A 152 21.50 -35.76 -46.67
N LEU A 153 21.88 -36.85 -46.05
CA LEU A 153 23.17 -37.49 -46.24
C LEU A 153 23.17 -38.36 -47.52
N PRO A 154 24.35 -38.68 -48.06
CA PRO A 154 24.47 -39.53 -49.25
C PRO A 154 23.87 -40.94 -49.09
N ASP A 155 23.75 -41.43 -47.87
CA ASP A 155 23.14 -42.72 -47.52
C ASP A 155 21.60 -42.65 -47.45
N GLY A 156 21.01 -41.49 -47.73
CA GLY A 156 19.57 -41.24 -47.67
C GLY A 156 19.05 -40.86 -46.28
N SER A 157 19.88 -40.90 -45.23
CA SER A 157 19.51 -40.48 -43.89
C SER A 157 19.45 -38.95 -43.76
N THR A 158 18.83 -38.43 -42.70
CA THR A 158 18.67 -36.97 -42.50
C THR A 158 19.33 -36.48 -41.21
N LEU A 159 20.00 -35.33 -41.28
CA LEU A 159 20.59 -34.65 -40.14
C LEU A 159 19.99 -33.26 -39.96
N THR A 160 19.39 -33.04 -38.80
CA THR A 160 18.80 -31.74 -38.42
C THR A 160 19.64 -31.07 -37.34
N GLY A 161 19.88 -29.76 -37.50
CA GLY A 161 20.47 -28.93 -36.46
C GLY A 161 19.63 -28.99 -35.17
N LYS A 162 20.29 -29.01 -34.02
CA LYS A 162 19.61 -29.06 -32.72
C LYS A 162 19.41 -27.65 -32.17
N LEU A 163 18.25 -27.41 -31.55
CA LEU A 163 18.04 -26.18 -30.79
C LEU A 163 19.05 -26.10 -29.64
N PRO A 164 19.47 -24.89 -29.23
CA PRO A 164 20.25 -24.71 -28.01
C PRO A 164 19.58 -25.40 -26.82
N LYS A 165 20.38 -26.13 -26.03
CA LYS A 165 19.91 -26.88 -24.84
C LYS A 165 19.11 -26.02 -23.87
N GLU A 166 19.37 -24.72 -23.86
CA GLU A 166 18.67 -23.75 -23.03
C GLU A 166 17.18 -23.61 -23.32
N LEU A 167 16.74 -23.97 -24.54
CA LEU A 167 15.35 -23.90 -24.95
C LEU A 167 14.60 -25.19 -24.59
N ASN A 168 15.23 -26.35 -24.50
CA ASN A 168 14.62 -27.64 -24.11
C ASN A 168 13.19 -27.86 -24.69
N GLY A 169 12.95 -27.49 -25.95
CA GLY A 169 11.63 -27.62 -26.61
C GLY A 169 10.55 -26.61 -26.14
N GLN A 170 10.94 -25.57 -25.41
CA GLN A 170 10.04 -24.56 -24.86
C GLN A 170 9.94 -23.35 -25.79
N HIS A 171 8.73 -22.79 -25.90
CA HIS A 171 8.44 -21.63 -26.75
C HIS A 171 8.71 -20.28 -26.07
N PHE A 172 8.97 -20.27 -24.76
CA PHE A 172 9.23 -19.05 -24.00
C PHE A 172 10.70 -18.99 -23.56
N GLY A 173 11.36 -17.90 -23.94
CA GLY A 173 12.71 -17.60 -23.45
C GLY A 173 12.73 -17.43 -21.92
N LYS A 174 13.88 -17.72 -21.31
CA LYS A 174 14.10 -17.66 -19.85
C LYS A 174 13.71 -16.32 -19.19
N ARG A 175 13.71 -15.21 -19.95
CA ARG A 175 13.42 -13.86 -19.45
C ARG A 175 11.94 -13.62 -19.12
N VAL A 176 11.01 -14.14 -19.93
CA VAL A 176 9.56 -13.93 -19.74
C VAL A 176 9.06 -14.65 -18.48
N LYS A 177 9.63 -15.82 -18.17
CA LYS A 177 9.22 -16.65 -17.03
C LYS A 177 9.46 -16.02 -15.66
N LYS A 178 10.35 -15.02 -15.56
CA LYS A 178 10.68 -14.35 -14.29
C LYS A 178 9.81 -13.12 -13.99
N LEU A 179 9.03 -12.63 -14.96
CA LEU A 179 8.35 -11.34 -14.87
C LEU A 179 6.91 -11.43 -14.31
N CYS A 180 6.27 -12.60 -14.34
CA CYS A 180 4.82 -12.76 -14.06
C CYS A 180 4.41 -12.83 -12.58
N THR A 181 5.32 -12.71 -11.61
CA THR A 181 4.99 -12.76 -10.18
C THR A 181 5.01 -11.37 -9.56
N VAL A 182 3.95 -10.58 -9.77
CA VAL A 182 3.66 -9.38 -8.97
C VAL A 182 2.16 -9.36 -8.65
N SER A 183 1.83 -9.65 -7.40
CA SER A 183 0.47 -9.57 -6.85
C SER A 183 0.04 -8.11 -6.76
N ILE A 184 -1.01 -7.73 -7.49
CA ILE A 184 -1.65 -6.41 -7.35
C ILE A 184 -2.76 -6.58 -6.30
N SER A 185 -2.47 -6.20 -5.05
CA SER A 185 -3.50 -6.03 -4.02
C SER A 185 -4.16 -4.65 -4.17
N SER A 186 -5.49 -4.71 -4.28
CA SER A 186 -6.54 -3.67 -4.30
C SER A 186 -6.14 -2.18 -4.19
N LEU A 187 -6.56 -1.41 -5.19
CA LEU A 187 -6.94 0.00 -5.04
C LEU A 187 -8.46 0.05 -4.91
N SER A 188 -8.96 0.37 -3.72
CA SER A 188 -10.36 0.68 -3.50
C SER A 188 -10.68 2.05 -4.10
N SER A 189 -11.56 2.07 -5.10
CA SER A 189 -12.08 3.30 -5.69
C SER A 189 -13.14 3.90 -4.76
N HIS A 190 -12.87 5.08 -4.20
CA HIS A 190 -13.95 5.99 -3.79
C HIS A 190 -14.23 6.91 -4.98
N SER A 191 -15.30 6.61 -5.70
CA SER A 191 -15.88 7.49 -6.73
C SER A 191 -16.88 8.41 -6.06
N THR A 192 -16.48 9.65 -5.78
CA THR A 192 -17.43 10.70 -5.38
C THR A 192 -17.86 11.44 -6.65
N PHE A 193 -19.10 11.15 -7.08
CA PHE A 193 -19.82 11.85 -8.13
C PHE A 193 -20.36 13.15 -7.52
N ILE A 194 -20.07 14.31 -8.11
CA ILE A 194 -20.75 15.57 -7.81
C ILE A 194 -21.44 15.99 -9.11
N MET A 195 -22.76 16.19 -9.04
CA MET A 195 -23.62 16.72 -10.10
C MET A 195 -23.32 18.18 -10.40
#